data_AF-A0A7C6YAG5-F1
#
_entry.id   AF-A0A7C6YAG5-F1
#
_cell.length_a   1.000
_cell.length_b   1.000
_cell.length_c   1.000
_cell.angle_alpha   90.00
_cell.angle_beta   90.00
_cell.angle_gamma   90.00
#
_symmetry.space_group_name_H-M   'P 1'
#
loop_
_entity.id
_entity.type
_entity.pdbx_description
1 polymer ?
#
loop_
_entity_poly.entity_id
_entity_poly.type
_entity_poly.pdbx_seq_one_letter_code
_entity_poly.pdbx_strand_id
1 'polypeptide(L)'
;MTAHDPRDSLRERKRLATLAAIEDAATALVVEHGYDAVTVDEICARADVSKRTFFNYVPSKEAAVVGAPPQSVPAAERVDFLDAAAPDVPGALLRVFLGAFAAVRSGNDARAATLVHRRRAIFRDHPPLAAARMTATTRLHEELVDLVVELYRRHPALRRLPDA
;
A
#
# COMPACT_ATOMS: atom_id res chain seq x y z
N MET A 1 7.21 -22.16 -19.33
CA MET A 1 6.95 -22.53 -17.93
C MET A 1 8.19 -23.21 -17.37
N THR A 2 9.14 -22.45 -16.85
CA THR A 2 10.34 -22.99 -16.20
C THR A 2 9.97 -23.37 -14.76
N ALA A 3 10.08 -24.66 -14.43
CA ALA A 3 9.88 -25.16 -13.08
C ALA A 3 11.00 -24.60 -12.18
N HIS A 4 10.62 -23.76 -11.21
CA HIS A 4 11.52 -23.16 -10.23
C HIS A 4 12.05 -24.25 -9.28
N ASP A 5 13.36 -24.27 -8.99
CA ASP A 5 13.98 -25.23 -8.06
C ASP A 5 13.26 -25.16 -6.69
N PRO A 6 12.86 -26.29 -6.09
CA PRO A 6 12.30 -26.32 -4.73
C PRO A 6 13.11 -25.51 -3.70
N ARG A 7 14.43 -25.42 -3.83
CA ARG A 7 15.30 -24.60 -2.96
C ARG A 7 15.10 -23.10 -3.18
N ASP A 8 14.89 -22.69 -4.42
CA ASP A 8 14.59 -21.30 -4.75
C ASP A 8 13.19 -20.92 -4.28
N SER A 9 12.25 -21.88 -4.24
CA SER A 9 10.93 -21.66 -3.65
C SER A 9 11.00 -21.46 -2.12
N LEU A 10 11.87 -22.21 -1.41
CA LEU A 10 12.07 -22.06 0.04
C LEU A 10 12.78 -20.76 0.39
N ARG A 11 13.81 -20.39 -0.39
CA ARG A 11 14.50 -19.10 -0.23
C ARG A 11 13.55 -17.94 -0.46
N GLU A 12 12.73 -17.99 -1.51
CA GLU A 12 11.75 -16.94 -1.80
C GLU A 12 10.67 -16.88 -0.72
N ARG A 13 10.17 -18.03 -0.23
CA ARG A 13 9.23 -18.06 0.92
C ARG A 13 9.82 -17.44 2.17
N LYS A 14 11.07 -17.77 2.53
CA LYS A 14 11.75 -17.18 3.68
C LYS A 14 11.94 -15.67 3.49
N ARG A 15 12.32 -15.24 2.29
CA ARG A 15 12.47 -13.84 1.94
C ARG A 15 11.14 -13.09 2.11
N LEU A 16 10.05 -13.62 1.57
CA LEU A 16 8.72 -13.01 1.71
C LEU A 16 8.24 -12.97 3.17
N ALA A 17 8.54 -14.01 3.96
CA ALA A 17 8.22 -14.04 5.39
C ALA A 17 8.98 -12.96 6.17
N THR A 18 10.30 -12.79 5.93
CA THR A 18 11.10 -11.74 6.56
C THR A 18 10.61 -10.35 6.17
N LEU A 19 10.29 -10.14 4.89
CA LEU A 19 9.72 -8.87 4.44
C LEU A 19 8.40 -8.56 5.15
N ALA A 20 7.50 -9.54 5.23
CA ALA A 20 6.21 -9.39 5.90
C ALA A 20 6.36 -9.07 7.40
N ALA A 21 7.34 -9.69 8.08
CA ALA A 21 7.64 -9.38 9.48
C ALA A 21 8.11 -7.93 9.68
N ILE A 22 8.96 -7.43 8.77
CA ILE A 22 9.42 -6.05 8.79
C ILE A 22 8.25 -5.07 8.57
N GLU A 23 7.38 -5.32 7.59
CA GLU A 23 6.22 -4.46 7.30
C GLU A 23 5.19 -4.47 8.44
N ASP A 24 4.92 -5.64 9.02
CA ASP A 24 4.00 -5.77 10.16
C ASP A 24 4.52 -5.00 11.38
N ALA A 25 5.80 -5.17 11.73
CA ALA A 25 6.43 -4.44 12.83
C ALA A 25 6.42 -2.92 12.60
N ALA A 26 6.78 -2.48 11.38
CA ALA A 26 6.82 -1.06 11.03
C ALA A 26 5.44 -0.42 11.13
N THR A 27 4.42 -1.03 10.53
CA THR A 27 3.06 -0.47 10.54
C THR A 27 2.41 -0.53 11.92
N ALA A 28 2.68 -1.57 12.73
CA ALA A 28 2.19 -1.66 14.10
C ALA A 28 2.74 -0.51 14.96
N LEU A 29 4.06 -0.34 14.98
CA LEU A 29 4.72 0.71 15.77
C LEU A 29 4.27 2.10 15.35
N VAL A 30 4.12 2.34 14.04
CA VAL A 30 3.70 3.66 13.54
C VAL A 30 2.25 3.97 13.91
N VAL A 31 1.35 2.97 13.94
CA VAL A 31 -0.01 3.16 14.47
C VAL A 31 0.01 3.41 15.98
N GLU A 32 0.87 2.73 16.72
CA GLU A 32 0.97 2.85 18.19
C GLU A 32 1.59 4.19 18.65
N HIS A 33 2.56 4.72 17.90
CA HIS A 33 3.40 5.84 18.37
C HIS A 33 3.49 7.03 17.41
N GLY A 34 2.94 6.91 16.19
CA GLY A 34 3.11 7.89 15.13
C GLY A 34 4.42 7.70 14.35
N TYR A 35 4.46 8.20 13.11
CA TYR A 35 5.58 7.94 12.20
C TYR A 35 6.91 8.51 12.68
N ASP A 36 6.90 9.76 13.16
CA ASP A 36 8.12 10.48 13.54
C ASP A 36 8.79 9.88 14.79
N ALA A 37 7.99 9.33 15.71
CA ALA A 37 8.49 8.74 16.94
C ALA A 37 9.17 7.37 16.74
N VAL A 38 8.84 6.65 15.66
CA VAL A 38 9.34 5.29 15.42
C VAL A 38 10.69 5.31 14.72
N THR A 39 11.60 4.47 15.21
CA THR A 39 12.96 4.30 14.69
C THR A 39 13.15 2.98 13.96
N VAL A 40 14.17 2.90 13.09
CA VAL A 40 14.55 1.63 12.43
C VAL A 40 15.00 0.59 13.46
N ASP A 41 15.61 1.01 14.56
CA ASP A 41 16.04 0.13 15.65
C ASP A 41 14.87 -0.60 16.31
N GLU A 42 13.80 0.11 16.65
CA GLU A 42 12.60 -0.47 17.24
C GLU A 42 11.91 -1.44 16.29
N ILE A 43 11.86 -1.10 15.00
CA ILE A 43 11.32 -1.99 13.96
C ILE A 43 12.15 -3.26 13.87
N CYS A 44 13.49 -3.13 13.84
CA CYS A 44 14.41 -4.26 13.80
C CYS A 44 14.24 -5.18 15.03
N ALA A 45 14.14 -4.60 16.22
CA ALA A 45 13.92 -5.34 17.45
C ALA A 45 12.58 -6.08 17.44
N ARG A 46 11.49 -5.43 16.98
CA ARG A 46 10.16 -6.05 16.93
C ARG A 46 10.03 -7.12 15.83
N ALA A 47 10.73 -6.96 14.70
CA ALA A 47 10.74 -7.92 13.61
C ALA A 47 11.76 -9.07 13.78
N ASP A 48 12.54 -9.06 14.86
CA ASP A 48 13.64 -10.00 15.12
C ASP A 48 14.67 -10.07 13.97
N VAL A 49 15.14 -8.90 13.53
CA VAL A 49 16.15 -8.77 12.46
C VAL A 49 17.23 -7.76 12.82
N SER A 50 18.43 -7.93 12.24
CA SER A 50 19.49 -6.90 12.33
C SER A 50 19.19 -5.71 11.42
N LYS A 51 19.79 -4.53 11.69
CA LYS A 51 19.76 -3.38 10.75
C LYS A 51 20.21 -3.75 9.34
N ARG A 52 21.30 -4.52 9.22
CA ARG A 52 21.79 -4.99 7.92
C ARG A 52 20.72 -5.82 7.21
N THR A 53 20.07 -6.73 7.94
CA THR A 53 18.95 -7.52 7.40
C THR A 53 17.81 -6.61 6.99
N PHE A 54 17.40 -5.64 7.80
CA PHE A 54 16.35 -4.69 7.43
C PHE A 54 16.66 -3.99 6.09
N PHE A 55 17.85 -3.38 5.97
CA PHE A 55 18.24 -2.64 4.76
C PHE A 55 18.44 -3.53 3.53
N ASN A 56 18.70 -4.83 3.70
CA ASN A 56 18.72 -5.77 2.58
C ASN A 56 17.34 -6.02 1.97
N TYR A 57 16.26 -5.72 2.70
CA TYR A 57 14.88 -5.98 2.28
C TYR A 57 14.14 -4.70 1.89
N VAL A 58 14.37 -3.61 2.63
CA VAL A 58 13.70 -2.33 2.41
C VAL A 58 14.73 -1.19 2.50
N PRO A 59 14.70 -0.20 1.59
CA PRO A 59 15.71 0.85 1.55
C PRO A 59 15.59 1.88 2.67
N SER A 60 14.44 1.97 3.34
CA SER A 60 14.17 2.98 4.37
C SER A 60 13.03 2.59 5.32
N LYS A 61 12.91 3.29 6.45
CA LYS A 61 11.74 3.24 7.35
C LYS A 61 10.46 3.51 6.57
N GLU A 62 10.49 4.55 5.74
CA GLU A 62 9.39 4.90 4.87
C GLU A 62 8.97 3.71 4.02
N ALA A 63 9.88 3.09 3.26
CA ALA A 63 9.56 1.96 2.39
C ALA A 63 8.98 0.75 3.15
N ALA A 64 9.40 0.51 4.40
CA ALA A 64 8.83 -0.54 5.26
C ALA A 64 7.35 -0.25 5.63
N VAL A 65 7.05 1.01 5.94
CA VAL A 65 5.68 1.46 6.31
C VAL A 65 4.80 1.49 5.07
N VAL A 66 5.33 2.04 3.99
CA VAL A 66 4.67 2.29 2.71
C VAL A 66 4.38 0.99 1.94
N GLY A 67 5.31 0.05 1.95
CA GLY A 67 5.26 -1.16 1.13
C GLY A 67 5.58 -0.92 -0.34
N ALA A 68 5.79 -2.00 -1.08
CA ALA A 68 6.05 -1.92 -2.52
C ALA A 68 4.84 -1.32 -3.27
N PRO A 69 5.07 -0.54 -4.34
CA PRO A 69 3.99 0.02 -5.13
C PRO A 69 3.16 -1.09 -5.78
N PRO A 70 1.81 -0.95 -5.83
CA PRO A 70 0.96 -1.85 -6.55
C PRO A 70 1.24 -1.73 -8.03
N GLN A 71 1.20 -2.88 -8.69
CA GLN A 71 1.34 -2.91 -10.13
C GLN A 71 0.02 -2.60 -10.84
N SER A 72 -1.12 -2.70 -10.14
CA SER A 72 -2.46 -2.36 -10.63
C SER A 72 -3.45 -2.16 -9.47
N VAL A 73 -4.58 -1.51 -9.76
CA VAL A 73 -5.70 -1.44 -8.82
C VAL A 73 -6.39 -2.82 -8.72
N PRO A 74 -6.68 -3.34 -7.51
CA PRO A 74 -7.43 -4.59 -7.34
C PRO A 74 -8.83 -4.50 -7.96
N ALA A 75 -9.32 -5.62 -8.51
CA ALA A 75 -10.63 -5.65 -9.16
C ALA A 75 -11.79 -5.22 -8.25
N ALA A 76 -11.75 -5.60 -6.97
CA ALA A 76 -12.78 -5.23 -5.99
C ALA A 76 -12.84 -3.72 -5.75
N GLU A 77 -11.68 -3.09 -5.51
CA GLU A 77 -11.58 -1.63 -5.34
C GLU A 77 -12.07 -0.87 -6.58
N ARG A 78 -11.81 -1.39 -7.78
CA ARG A 78 -12.33 -0.80 -9.03
C ARG A 78 -13.85 -0.84 -9.10
N VAL A 79 -14.46 -1.98 -8.75
CA VAL A 79 -15.92 -2.15 -8.74
C VAL A 79 -16.55 -1.22 -7.72
N ASP A 80 -16.06 -1.24 -6.48
CA ASP A 80 -16.56 -0.40 -5.39
C ASP A 80 -16.49 1.10 -5.75
N PHE A 81 -15.41 1.55 -6.39
CA PHE A 81 -15.27 2.93 -6.82
C PHE A 81 -16.27 3.34 -7.90
N LEU A 82 -16.45 2.49 -8.92
CA LEU A 82 -17.36 2.77 -10.04
C LEU A 82 -18.83 2.73 -9.61
N ASP A 83 -19.16 1.85 -8.66
CA ASP A 83 -20.53 1.62 -8.18
C ASP A 83 -20.93 2.61 -7.07
N ALA A 84 -20.01 2.98 -6.18
CA ALA A 84 -20.31 3.92 -5.10
C ALA A 84 -20.65 5.32 -5.61
N ALA A 85 -20.14 5.71 -6.80
CA ALA A 85 -20.42 6.99 -7.45
C ALA A 85 -20.37 8.20 -6.49
N ALA A 86 -19.41 8.18 -5.56
CA ALA A 86 -19.37 9.14 -4.47
C ALA A 86 -19.17 10.57 -4.99
N PRO A 87 -19.89 11.58 -4.44
CA PRO A 87 -19.71 12.98 -4.83
C PRO A 87 -18.27 13.48 -4.58
N ASP A 88 -17.64 12.97 -3.52
CA ASP A 88 -16.23 13.20 -3.20
C ASP A 88 -15.34 12.21 -3.96
N VAL A 89 -15.12 12.52 -5.24
CA VAL A 89 -14.21 11.77 -6.11
C VAL A 89 -12.77 11.77 -5.58
N PRO A 90 -12.20 12.90 -5.09
CA PRO A 90 -10.87 12.89 -4.49
C PRO A 90 -10.72 11.93 -3.30
N GLY A 91 -11.67 11.93 -2.36
CA GLY A 91 -11.64 11.00 -1.23
C GLY A 91 -11.88 9.54 -1.65
N ALA A 92 -12.68 9.30 -2.69
CA ALA A 92 -12.88 7.96 -3.25
C ALA A 92 -11.61 7.43 -3.95
N LEU A 93 -10.94 8.28 -4.73
CA LEU A 93 -9.65 7.98 -5.35
C LEU A 93 -8.59 7.65 -4.31
N LEU A 94 -8.54 8.43 -3.22
CA LEU A 94 -7.65 8.15 -2.11
C LEU A 94 -7.91 6.76 -1.52
N ARG A 95 -9.17 6.34 -1.35
CA ARG A 95 -9.49 4.99 -0.85
C ARG A 95 -8.98 3.89 -1.78
N VAL A 96 -9.26 3.99 -3.08
CA VAL A 96 -8.79 3.06 -4.11
C VAL A 96 -7.28 2.96 -4.14
N PHE A 97 -6.61 4.11 -4.10
CA PHE A 97 -5.17 4.19 -4.01
C PHE A 97 -4.69 3.45 -2.75
N LEU A 98 -5.22 3.77 -1.57
CA LEU A 98 -4.81 3.12 -0.32
C LEU A 98 -5.03 1.60 -0.31
N GLY A 99 -6.14 1.11 -0.87
CA GLY A 99 -6.44 -0.30 -0.99
C GLY A 99 -5.54 -1.04 -1.97
N ALA A 100 -5.20 -0.41 -3.11
CA ALA A 100 -4.34 -1.02 -4.12
C ALA A 100 -2.95 -1.39 -3.58
N PHE A 101 -2.33 -0.52 -2.79
CA PHE A 101 -1.02 -0.79 -2.16
C PHE A 101 -1.06 -1.91 -1.13
N ALA A 102 -2.23 -2.25 -0.64
CA ALA A 102 -2.38 -3.16 0.47
C ALA A 102 -2.62 -4.61 0.02
N ALA A 103 -3.08 -4.81 -1.21
CA ALA A 103 -3.30 -6.12 -1.83
C ALA A 103 -2.02 -6.77 -2.44
N VAL A 104 -0.90 -6.03 -2.53
CA VAL A 104 0.25 -6.39 -3.39
C VAL A 104 1.02 -7.63 -2.91
N ARG A 105 0.95 -8.00 -1.63
CA ARG A 105 1.52 -9.27 -1.15
C ARG A 105 0.85 -9.75 0.13
N SER A 106 0.04 -10.79 0.02
CA SER A 106 -0.03 -11.82 1.08
C SER A 106 -0.78 -13.05 0.58
N GLY A 107 -0.15 -14.22 0.63
CA GLY A 107 -0.83 -15.51 0.58
C GLY A 107 -1.46 -15.89 1.93
N ASN A 108 -2.10 -14.94 2.62
CA ASN A 108 -2.83 -15.15 3.86
C ASN A 108 -3.73 -13.92 4.14
N ASP A 109 -5.05 -14.10 4.02
CA ASP A 109 -6.03 -13.01 3.94
C ASP A 109 -6.12 -12.15 5.23
N ALA A 110 -5.91 -12.73 6.42
CA ALA A 110 -6.06 -12.01 7.68
C ALA A 110 -4.89 -11.04 8.00
N ARG A 111 -3.65 -11.43 7.67
CA ARG A 111 -2.47 -10.58 7.87
C ARG A 111 -2.44 -9.45 6.85
N ALA A 112 -2.81 -9.73 5.60
CA ALA A 112 -3.02 -8.68 4.60
C ALA A 112 -4.05 -7.66 5.09
N ALA A 113 -5.23 -8.10 5.53
CA ALA A 113 -6.27 -7.20 6.00
C ALA A 113 -5.81 -6.27 7.14
N THR A 114 -5.05 -6.80 8.09
CA THR A 114 -4.49 -6.00 9.20
C THR A 114 -3.49 -4.96 8.67
N LEU A 115 -2.59 -5.36 7.78
CA LEU A 115 -1.58 -4.47 7.19
C LEU A 115 -2.26 -3.35 6.38
N VAL A 116 -3.29 -3.70 5.60
CA VAL A 116 -4.14 -2.74 4.86
C VAL A 116 -4.75 -1.72 5.81
N HIS A 117 -5.36 -2.19 6.89
CA HIS A 117 -6.04 -1.34 7.85
C HIS A 117 -5.09 -0.34 8.50
N ARG A 118 -3.93 -0.79 8.96
CA ARG A 118 -2.90 0.08 9.57
C ARG A 118 -2.38 1.10 8.56
N ARG A 119 -2.03 0.68 7.35
CA ARG A 119 -1.57 1.58 6.28
C ARG A 119 -2.61 2.67 5.98
N ARG A 120 -3.90 2.30 5.89
CA ARG A 120 -4.98 3.28 5.69
C ARG A 120 -5.08 4.31 6.82
N ALA A 121 -4.87 3.91 8.07
CA ALA A 121 -4.79 4.86 9.18
C ALA A 121 -3.57 5.79 9.05
N ILE A 122 -2.38 5.21 8.84
CA ILE A 122 -1.12 5.96 8.73
C ILE A 122 -1.18 7.04 7.64
N PHE A 123 -1.69 6.72 6.45
CA PHE A 123 -1.70 7.70 5.35
C PHE A 123 -2.73 8.80 5.53
N ARG A 124 -3.82 8.53 6.24
CA ARG A 124 -4.79 9.55 6.62
C ARG A 124 -4.16 10.55 7.58
N ASP A 125 -3.39 10.05 8.53
CA ASP A 125 -2.82 10.85 9.62
C ASP A 125 -1.47 11.48 9.25
N HIS A 126 -0.82 10.99 8.18
CA HIS A 126 0.49 11.46 7.73
C HIS A 126 0.56 11.66 6.19
N PRO A 127 -0.08 12.72 5.64
CA PRO A 127 -0.19 12.96 4.20
C PRO A 127 1.13 12.97 3.39
N PRO A 128 2.27 13.47 3.92
CA PRO A 128 3.54 13.42 3.18
C PRO A 128 4.01 12.01 2.79
N LEU A 129 3.69 10.98 3.58
CA LEU A 129 4.02 9.59 3.24
C LEU A 129 3.15 9.05 2.11
N ALA A 130 1.95 9.60 1.94
CA ALA A 130 1.13 9.32 0.78
C ALA A 130 1.70 10.00 -0.47
N ALA A 131 2.26 11.21 -0.34
CA ALA A 131 2.83 11.96 -1.46
C ALA A 131 4.16 11.37 -1.98
N ALA A 132 5.10 11.03 -1.09
CA ALA A 132 6.38 10.43 -1.49
C ALA A 132 6.21 9.07 -2.18
N ARG A 133 5.14 8.34 -1.85
CA ARG A 133 4.67 7.15 -2.57
C ARG A 133 4.27 7.43 -4.03
N MET A 134 3.62 8.56 -4.28
CA MET A 134 3.09 8.91 -5.61
C MET A 134 4.22 9.16 -6.61
N THR A 135 5.33 9.76 -6.17
CA THR A 135 6.50 10.04 -7.03
C THR A 135 7.17 8.77 -7.55
N ALA A 136 6.96 7.62 -6.89
CA ALA A 136 7.56 6.33 -7.26
C ALA A 136 6.74 5.48 -8.25
N THR A 137 5.56 5.94 -8.72
CA THR A 137 4.57 5.04 -9.35
C THR A 137 3.91 5.63 -10.62
N THR A 138 4.52 5.45 -11.81
CA THR A 138 3.97 5.95 -13.09
C THR A 138 2.71 5.20 -13.57
N ARG A 139 2.67 3.87 -13.46
CA ARG A 139 1.57 3.03 -14.00
C ARG A 139 0.25 3.16 -13.25
N LEU A 140 0.29 3.28 -11.93
CA LEU A 140 -0.92 3.44 -11.13
C LEU A 140 -1.58 4.80 -11.41
N HIS A 141 -0.79 5.82 -11.70
CA HIS A 141 -1.31 7.14 -12.05
C HIS A 141 -2.15 7.08 -13.34
N GLU A 142 -1.64 6.40 -14.36
CA GLU A 142 -2.35 6.16 -15.63
C GLU A 142 -3.67 5.40 -15.39
N GLU A 143 -3.63 4.29 -14.63
CA GLU A 143 -4.86 3.54 -14.30
C GLU A 143 -5.90 4.37 -13.50
N LEU A 144 -5.45 5.24 -12.60
CA LEU A 144 -6.35 6.10 -11.81
C LEU A 144 -7.02 7.16 -12.69
N VAL A 145 -6.28 7.76 -13.63
CA VAL A 145 -6.86 8.70 -14.60
C VAL A 145 -7.93 8.00 -15.43
N ASP A 146 -7.63 6.81 -15.94
CA ASP A 146 -8.60 6.02 -16.71
C ASP A 146 -9.85 5.67 -15.88
N LEU A 147 -9.68 5.35 -14.59
CA LEU A 147 -10.78 5.06 -13.67
C LEU A 147 -11.72 6.26 -13.49
N VAL A 148 -11.15 7.47 -13.35
CA VAL A 148 -11.91 8.72 -13.20
C VAL A 148 -12.64 9.07 -14.48
N VAL A 149 -11.96 8.93 -15.62
CA VAL A 149 -12.57 9.16 -16.94
C VAL A 149 -13.77 8.22 -17.12
N GLU A 150 -13.62 6.94 -16.78
CA GLU A 150 -14.71 5.97 -16.88
C GLU A 150 -15.86 6.28 -15.91
N LEU A 151 -15.57 6.67 -14.67
CA LEU A 151 -16.58 7.13 -13.70
C LEU A 151 -17.42 8.28 -14.30
N TYR A 152 -16.77 9.28 -14.89
CA TYR A 152 -17.47 10.41 -15.51
C TYR A 152 -18.19 10.07 -16.80
N ARG A 153 -17.81 9.00 -17.52
CA ARG A 153 -18.61 8.48 -18.64
C ARG A 153 -19.91 7.85 -18.13
N ARG A 154 -19.84 7.03 -17.08
CA ARG A 154 -21.00 6.34 -16.49
C ARG A 154 -21.94 7.27 -15.74
N HIS A 155 -21.39 8.29 -15.08
CA HIS A 155 -22.14 9.22 -14.21
C HIS A 155 -21.90 10.67 -14.62
N PRO A 156 -22.49 11.17 -15.73
CA PRO A 156 -22.25 12.52 -16.22
C PRO A 156 -22.60 13.64 -15.22
N ALA A 157 -23.54 13.38 -14.31
CA ALA A 157 -23.97 14.32 -13.27
C ALA A 157 -22.87 14.68 -12.25
N LEU A 158 -21.81 13.87 -12.15
CA LEU A 158 -20.64 14.10 -11.29
C LEU A 158 -19.60 15.04 -11.93
N ARG A 159 -19.75 15.41 -13.21
CA ARG A 159 -18.85 16.36 -13.89
C ARG A 159 -19.15 17.80 -13.43
N ARG A 160 -18.73 18.13 -12.22
CA ARG A 160 -18.87 19.48 -11.65
C ARG A 160 -17.50 20.04 -11.35
N LEU A 161 -17.26 21.28 -11.77
CA LEU A 161 -16.16 22.07 -11.24
C LEU A 161 -16.55 22.51 -9.82
N PRO A 162 -15.61 22.60 -8.86
CA PRO A 162 -15.90 23.25 -7.59
C PRO A 162 -16.42 24.66 -7.85
N ASP A 163 -17.49 25.07 -7.17
CA ASP A 163 -17.90 26.48 -7.20
C ASP A 163 -16.73 27.31 -6.66
N ALA A 164 -16.27 28.27 -7.47
CA ALA A 164 -15.08 29.08 -7.23
C ALA A 164 -15.22 30.03 -6.05
#